data_AF-A0A3B5MMC7-F1
#
_entry.id   AF-A0A3B5MMC7-F1
#
_cell.length_a   1.000
_cell.length_b   1.000
_cell.length_c   1.000
_cell.angle_alpha   90.00
_cell.angle_beta   90.00
_cell.angle_gamma   90.00
#
_symmetry.space_group_name_H-M   'P 1'
#
loop_
_entity.id
_entity.type
_entity.pdbx_description
1 polymer ?
#
loop_
_entity_poly.entity_id
_entity_poly.type
_entity_poly.pdbx_seq_one_letter_code
_entity_poly.pdbx_strand_id
1 'polypeptide(L)'
;MWSCSFVISGISRAVDKICSLPPYVLTETSQHILTYLQGQTSGVDSAEIDLRLQRAGVTIDHEAVQGITRFLLLTFRSAGKNNFSADELVSKLEESSSKWSKASLQILHTLWSEHGASVRAQQEVQSMLSIGQLVDMQWKLGMAVSSDTCRSLNSPYVSLLLKIVEPSGQICQRAFEMTIPQFQNFHKQFKEMAAIMETV
;
A
#
# COMPACT_ATOMS: atom_id res chain seq x y z
N MET A 1 -4.52 -7.90 13.22
CA MET A 1 -5.40 -9.00 12.79
C MET A 1 -4.79 -9.63 11.53
N TRP A 2 -3.78 -10.49 11.70
CA TRP A 2 -3.24 -11.33 10.63
C TRP A 2 -4.20 -12.50 10.43
N SER A 3 -5.30 -12.26 9.72
CA SER A 3 -6.20 -13.33 9.31
C SER A 3 -6.28 -13.35 7.80
N CYS A 4 -5.24 -13.90 7.19
CA CYS A 4 -5.38 -14.61 5.93
C CYS A 4 -4.70 -15.96 6.11
N SER A 5 -5.45 -16.89 6.69
CA SER A 5 -5.14 -18.32 6.80
C SER A 5 -5.19 -18.99 5.43
N PHE A 6 -4.42 -18.48 4.47
CA PHE A 6 -4.18 -19.13 3.21
C PHE A 6 -2.66 -19.25 3.05
N VAL A 7 -2.18 -20.49 3.02
CA VAL A 7 -0.83 -20.93 2.61
C VAL A 7 0.25 -20.97 3.70
N ILE A 8 0.04 -21.68 4.82
CA ILE A 8 1.16 -22.10 5.68
C ILE A 8 2.01 -23.19 5.00
N SER A 9 1.40 -24.08 4.19
CA SER A 9 2.12 -25.15 3.49
C SER A 9 3.01 -24.66 2.34
N GLY A 10 2.56 -23.65 1.58
CA GLY A 10 3.33 -23.09 0.47
C GLY A 10 4.47 -22.19 0.93
N ILE A 11 4.40 -21.58 2.11
CA ILE A 11 5.51 -20.81 2.70
C ILE A 11 6.71 -21.73 2.94
N SER A 12 6.52 -22.90 3.55
CA SER A 12 7.63 -23.83 3.80
C SER A 12 8.28 -24.33 2.51
N ARG A 13 7.47 -24.69 1.49
CA ARG A 13 7.97 -25.10 0.16
C ARG A 13 8.71 -23.97 -0.55
N ALA A 14 8.24 -22.72 -0.44
CA ALA A 14 8.92 -21.56 -1.02
C ALA A 14 10.25 -21.28 -0.31
N VAL A 15 10.30 -21.33 1.03
CA VAL A 15 11.54 -21.10 1.80
C VAL A 15 12.59 -22.16 1.48
N ASP A 16 12.20 -23.44 1.37
CA ASP A 16 13.10 -24.53 0.95
C ASP A 16 13.73 -24.22 -0.40
N LYS A 17 12.90 -23.81 -1.37
CA LYS A 17 13.37 -23.49 -2.71
C LYS A 17 14.26 -22.25 -2.72
N ILE A 18 13.91 -21.19 -1.98
CA ILE A 18 14.72 -19.98 -1.82
C ILE A 18 16.10 -20.30 -1.26
N CYS A 19 16.17 -21.14 -0.22
CA CYS A 19 17.44 -21.51 0.40
C CYS A 19 18.30 -22.43 -0.47
N SER A 20 17.69 -23.13 -1.44
CA SER A 20 18.40 -23.93 -2.44
C SER A 20 18.90 -23.11 -3.65
N LEU A 21 18.48 -21.84 -3.78
CA LEU A 21 18.92 -20.98 -4.88
C LEU A 21 20.39 -20.58 -4.71
N PRO A 22 21.15 -20.47 -5.82
CA PRO A 22 22.43 -19.78 -5.77
C PRO A 22 22.27 -18.34 -5.26
N PRO A 23 23.22 -17.82 -4.46
CA PRO A 23 23.16 -16.46 -3.92
C PRO A 23 22.85 -15.37 -4.96
N TYR A 24 23.53 -15.41 -6.11
CA TYR A 24 23.36 -14.43 -7.17
C TYR A 24 21.94 -14.45 -7.77
N VAL A 25 21.35 -15.64 -7.92
CA VAL A 25 19.98 -15.82 -8.42
C VAL A 25 18.96 -15.22 -7.46
N LEU A 26 19.12 -15.48 -6.16
CA LEU A 26 18.26 -14.91 -5.13
C LEU A 26 18.37 -13.38 -5.11
N THR A 27 19.59 -12.86 -5.22
CA THR A 27 19.84 -11.41 -5.31
C THR A 27 19.13 -10.81 -6.51
N GLU A 28 19.33 -11.33 -7.72
CA GLU A 28 18.70 -10.81 -8.94
C GLU A 28 17.17 -10.87 -8.89
N THR A 29 16.61 -11.99 -8.42
CA THR A 29 15.15 -12.16 -8.31
C THR A 29 14.57 -11.15 -7.32
N SER A 30 15.23 -10.97 -6.17
CA SER A 30 14.82 -10.01 -5.15
C SER A 30 14.95 -8.57 -5.65
N GLN A 31 16.04 -8.26 -6.36
CA GLN A 31 16.28 -6.95 -6.98
C GLN A 31 15.15 -6.58 -7.93
N HIS A 32 14.78 -7.49 -8.84
CA HIS A 32 13.71 -7.25 -9.82
C HIS A 32 12.36 -6.95 -9.13
N ILE A 33 12.06 -7.67 -8.05
CA ILE A 33 10.86 -7.44 -7.24
C ILE A 33 10.92 -6.09 -6.53
N LEU A 34 12.07 -5.71 -5.98
CA LEU A 34 12.26 -4.42 -5.31
C LEU A 34 12.14 -3.26 -6.28
N THR A 35 12.73 -3.35 -7.48
CA THR A 35 12.59 -2.38 -8.57
C THR A 35 11.11 -2.18 -8.95
N TYR A 36 10.35 -3.27 -9.05
CA TYR A 36 8.91 -3.19 -9.27
C TYR A 36 8.17 -2.50 -8.11
N LEU A 37 8.48 -2.86 -6.85
CA LEU A 37 7.87 -2.25 -5.68
C LEU A 37 8.20 -0.77 -5.50
N GLN A 38 9.35 -0.33 -6.02
CA GLN A 38 9.75 1.08 -6.12
C GLN A 38 9.03 1.82 -7.25
N GLY A 39 8.18 1.16 -8.04
CA GLY A 39 7.44 1.74 -9.15
C GLY A 39 8.27 2.03 -10.39
N GLN A 40 9.47 1.46 -10.49
CA GLN A 40 10.39 1.66 -11.63
C GLN A 40 10.04 0.76 -12.83
N THR A 41 9.21 -0.26 -12.62
CA THR A 41 8.67 -1.14 -13.68
C THR A 41 7.16 -1.32 -13.52
N SER A 42 6.47 -1.63 -14.62
CA SER A 42 5.01 -1.82 -14.66
C SER A 42 4.53 -3.15 -14.06
N GLY A 43 5.43 -4.12 -13.89
CA GLY A 43 5.12 -5.47 -13.41
C GLY A 43 6.36 -6.26 -13.03
N VAL A 44 6.17 -7.34 -12.29
CA VAL A 44 7.20 -8.39 -12.14
C VAL A 44 6.98 -9.40 -13.26
N ASP A 45 7.79 -9.32 -14.32
CA ASP A 45 7.67 -10.23 -15.45
C ASP A 45 8.24 -11.62 -15.07
N SER A 46 7.35 -12.59 -14.84
CA SER A 46 7.71 -13.96 -14.51
C SER A 46 8.44 -14.66 -15.65
N ALA A 47 8.18 -14.31 -16.91
CA ALA A 47 8.87 -14.89 -18.06
C ALA A 47 10.31 -14.37 -18.16
N GLU A 48 10.54 -13.10 -17.81
CA GLU A 48 11.89 -12.54 -17.70
C GLU A 48 12.68 -13.18 -16.54
N ILE A 49 12.02 -13.45 -15.40
CA ILE A 49 12.64 -14.17 -14.28
C ILE A 49 12.99 -15.61 -14.72
N ASP A 50 12.07 -16.33 -15.37
CA ASP A 50 12.32 -17.68 -15.89
C ASP A 50 13.47 -17.71 -16.90
N LEU A 51 13.51 -16.76 -17.84
CA LEU A 51 14.57 -16.66 -18.85
C LEU A 51 15.94 -16.42 -18.20
N ARG A 52 16.02 -15.59 -17.15
CA ARG A 52 17.26 -15.32 -16.41
C ARG A 52 17.72 -16.54 -15.60
N LEU A 53 16.79 -17.24 -14.95
CA LEU A 53 17.07 -18.49 -14.24
C LEU A 53 17.62 -19.57 -15.18
N GLN A 54 17.06 -19.67 -16.39
CA GLN A 54 17.54 -20.60 -17.41
C GLN A 54 18.94 -20.24 -17.92
N ARG A 55 19.22 -18.95 -18.16
CA ARG A 55 20.57 -18.47 -18.54
C ARG A 55 21.61 -18.74 -17.45
N ALA A 56 21.19 -18.75 -16.20
CA ALA A 56 22.00 -19.07 -15.03
C ALA A 56 22.27 -20.58 -14.85
N GLY A 57 21.71 -21.44 -15.73
CA GLY A 57 21.86 -22.89 -15.66
C GLY A 57 21.05 -23.54 -14.52
N VAL A 58 20.09 -22.83 -13.94
CA VAL A 58 19.27 -23.33 -12.83
C VAL A 58 17.92 -23.81 -13.37
N THR A 59 17.68 -25.12 -13.30
CA THR A 59 16.39 -25.71 -13.67
C THR A 59 15.43 -25.65 -12.48
N ILE A 60 14.55 -24.66 -12.47
CA ILE A 60 13.44 -24.54 -11.53
C ILE A 60 12.14 -24.69 -12.31
N ASP A 61 11.19 -25.45 -11.76
CA ASP A 61 9.86 -25.52 -12.37
C ASP A 61 9.14 -24.16 -12.26
N HIS A 62 8.25 -23.87 -13.21
CA HIS A 62 7.54 -22.59 -13.29
C HIS A 62 6.65 -22.31 -12.06
N GLU A 63 6.03 -23.34 -11.47
CA GLU A 63 5.21 -23.22 -10.25
C GLU A 63 6.06 -22.76 -9.06
N ALA A 64 7.27 -23.30 -8.93
CA ALA A 64 8.22 -22.92 -7.90
C ALA A 64 8.72 -21.48 -8.07
N VAL A 65 9.00 -21.03 -9.31
CA VAL A 65 9.37 -19.63 -9.57
C VAL A 65 8.24 -18.68 -9.17
N GLN A 66 7.00 -18.96 -9.60
CA GLN A 66 5.85 -18.15 -9.18
C GLN A 66 5.67 -18.12 -7.66
N GLY A 67 5.86 -19.26 -7.00
CA GLY A 67 5.78 -19.37 -5.54
C GLY A 67 6.82 -18.49 -4.84
N ILE A 68 8.07 -18.52 -5.30
CA ILE A 68 9.17 -17.69 -4.78
C ILE A 68 8.88 -16.21 -5.02
N THR A 69 8.53 -15.83 -6.24
CA THR A 69 8.23 -14.45 -6.61
C THR A 69 7.09 -13.91 -5.77
N ARG A 70 5.99 -14.67 -5.63
CA ARG A 70 4.84 -14.26 -4.82
C ARG A 70 5.22 -14.10 -3.36
N PHE A 71 6.00 -15.03 -2.80
CA PHE A 71 6.45 -14.96 -1.42
C PHE A 71 7.30 -13.71 -1.17
N LEU A 72 8.35 -13.50 -1.95
CA LEU A 72 9.26 -12.35 -1.79
C LEU A 72 8.52 -11.01 -2.01
N LEU A 73 7.65 -10.93 -3.02
CA LEU A 73 6.83 -9.75 -3.29
C LEU A 73 5.94 -9.39 -2.09
N LEU A 74 5.24 -10.38 -1.51
CA LEU A 74 4.38 -10.15 -0.35
C LEU A 74 5.18 -9.77 0.88
N THR A 75 6.33 -10.42 1.10
CA THR A 75 7.24 -10.13 2.20
C THR A 75 7.73 -8.68 2.16
N PHE A 76 8.35 -8.24 1.06
CA PHE A 76 8.86 -6.86 0.95
C PHE A 76 7.74 -5.82 0.97
N ARG A 77 6.61 -6.10 0.32
CA ARG A 77 5.43 -5.21 0.36
C ARG A 77 4.90 -5.06 1.79
N SER A 78 4.85 -6.15 2.56
CA SER A 78 4.43 -6.15 3.96
C SER A 78 5.45 -5.43 4.84
N ALA A 79 6.75 -5.66 4.62
CA ALA A 79 7.81 -4.99 5.36
C ALA A 79 7.74 -3.46 5.20
N GLY A 80 7.48 -2.98 3.98
CA GLY A 80 7.27 -1.56 3.71
C GLY A 80 6.05 -1.01 4.43
N LYS A 81 4.88 -1.68 4.31
CA LYS A 81 3.64 -1.24 4.98
C LYS A 81 3.74 -1.15 6.50
N ASN A 82 4.54 -2.02 7.12
CA ASN A 82 4.73 -2.05 8.57
C ASN A 82 5.98 -1.29 9.04
N ASN A 83 6.65 -0.56 8.14
CA ASN A 83 7.86 0.21 8.44
C ASN A 83 9.01 -0.60 9.06
N PHE A 84 9.18 -1.86 8.65
CA PHE A 84 10.23 -2.71 9.19
C PHE A 84 11.64 -2.24 8.78
N SER A 85 12.55 -2.25 9.74
CA SER A 85 14.00 -2.27 9.53
C SER A 85 14.47 -3.62 8.94
N ALA A 86 15.73 -3.68 8.49
CA ALA A 86 16.31 -4.92 7.98
C ALA A 86 16.41 -6.01 9.05
N ASP A 87 16.72 -5.64 10.29
CA ASP A 87 16.80 -6.57 11.41
C ASP A 87 15.42 -7.13 11.78
N GLU A 88 14.39 -6.26 11.81
CA GLU A 88 13.00 -6.69 12.06
C GLU A 88 12.49 -7.61 10.94
N LEU A 89 12.84 -7.32 9.68
CA LEU A 89 12.49 -8.17 8.55
C LEU A 89 13.09 -9.58 8.72
N VAL A 90 14.40 -9.67 9.01
CA VAL A 90 15.07 -10.96 9.20
C VAL A 90 14.47 -11.73 10.38
N SER A 91 14.26 -11.07 11.52
CA SER A 91 13.63 -11.68 12.70
C SER A 91 12.26 -12.28 12.35
N LYS A 92 11.44 -11.57 11.56
CA LYS A 92 10.14 -12.08 11.11
C LYS A 92 10.24 -13.24 10.12
N LEU A 93 11.27 -13.26 9.27
CA LEU A 93 11.53 -14.39 8.39
C LEU A 93 11.94 -15.63 9.18
N GLU A 94 12.81 -15.49 10.18
CA GLU A 94 13.22 -16.58 11.07
C GLU A 94 12.04 -17.14 11.88
N GLU A 95 11.16 -16.27 12.40
CA GLU A 95 9.91 -16.69 13.05
C GLU A 95 8.99 -17.50 12.10
N SER A 96 9.01 -17.21 10.79
CA SER A 96 8.14 -17.84 9.81
C SER A 96 8.57 -19.27 9.42
N SER A 97 9.85 -19.61 9.54
CA SER A 97 10.40 -20.91 9.17
C SER A 97 11.78 -21.11 9.76
N SER A 98 12.01 -22.26 10.41
CA SER A 98 13.34 -22.65 10.89
C SER A 98 14.31 -23.09 9.79
N LYS A 99 13.87 -23.14 8.53
CA LYS A 99 14.65 -23.66 7.40
C LYS A 99 15.49 -22.60 6.68
N TRP A 100 15.39 -21.34 7.09
CA TRP A 100 16.14 -20.26 6.47
C TRP A 100 17.65 -20.48 6.58
N SER A 101 18.35 -20.36 5.46
CA SER A 101 19.81 -20.33 5.46
C SER A 101 20.30 -18.93 5.87
N LYS A 102 21.40 -18.87 6.63
CA LYS A 102 22.03 -17.60 7.02
C LYS A 102 22.45 -16.76 5.81
N ALA A 103 22.89 -17.41 4.73
CA ALA A 103 23.26 -16.73 3.49
C ALA A 103 22.06 -16.05 2.82
N SER A 104 20.92 -16.76 2.71
CA SER A 104 19.70 -16.19 2.14
C SER A 104 19.17 -15.03 2.98
N LEU A 105 19.17 -15.15 4.31
CA LEU A 105 18.76 -14.07 5.22
C LEU A 105 19.66 -12.85 5.09
N GLN A 106 20.98 -13.04 4.98
CA GLN A 106 21.92 -11.94 4.81
C GLN A 106 21.70 -11.17 3.50
N ILE A 107 21.39 -11.88 2.41
CA ILE A 107 21.06 -11.26 1.12
C ILE A 107 19.79 -10.40 1.25
N LEU A 108 18.73 -10.96 1.84
CA LEU A 108 17.46 -10.25 2.03
C LEU A 108 17.61 -9.05 2.97
N HIS A 109 18.42 -9.17 4.03
CA HIS A 109 18.76 -8.06 4.93
C HIS A 109 19.43 -6.93 4.17
N THR A 110 20.49 -7.25 3.42
CA THR A 110 21.29 -6.26 2.69
C THR A 110 20.43 -5.53 1.66
N LEU A 111 19.68 -6.27 0.85
CA LEU A 111 18.79 -5.67 -0.16
C LEU A 111 17.69 -4.82 0.46
N TRP A 112 17.11 -5.24 1.58
CA TRP A 112 16.09 -4.43 2.26
C TRP A 112 16.68 -3.19 2.93
N SER A 113 17.89 -3.27 3.46
CA SER A 113 18.62 -2.11 4.01
C SER A 113 18.84 -1.05 2.94
N GLU A 114 19.22 -1.46 1.72
CA GLU A 114 19.46 -0.57 0.59
C GLU A 114 18.18 0.00 -0.03
N HIS A 115 17.14 -0.83 -0.18
CA HIS A 115 15.96 -0.49 -1.00
C HIS A 115 14.68 -0.20 -0.21
N GLY A 116 14.63 -0.57 1.07
CA GLY A 116 13.41 -0.52 1.89
C GLY A 116 12.86 0.89 2.05
N ALA A 117 13.72 1.92 2.14
CA ALA A 117 13.29 3.31 2.20
C ALA A 117 12.55 3.76 0.94
N SER A 118 13.06 3.41 -0.24
CA SER A 118 12.42 3.74 -1.52
C SER A 118 11.09 2.99 -1.72
N VAL A 119 11.02 1.73 -1.29
CA VAL A 119 9.77 0.96 -1.31
C VAL A 119 8.71 1.63 -0.44
N ARG A 120 9.08 2.06 0.77
CA ARG A 120 8.16 2.78 1.67
C ARG A 120 7.66 4.09 1.07
N ALA A 121 8.57 4.93 0.59
CA ALA A 121 8.22 6.19 -0.05
C ALA A 121 7.25 5.98 -1.23
N GLN A 122 7.49 4.96 -2.06
CA GLN A 122 6.59 4.64 -3.17
C GLN A 122 5.21 4.17 -2.69
N GLN A 123 5.15 3.37 -1.63
CA GLN A 123 3.89 2.92 -1.05
C GLN A 123 3.09 4.07 -0.43
N GLU A 124 3.77 5.03 0.19
CA GLU A 124 3.17 6.26 0.71
C GLU A 124 2.54 7.06 -0.42
N VAL A 125 3.28 7.31 -1.50
CA VAL A 125 2.77 7.99 -2.72
C VAL A 125 1.57 7.24 -3.29
N GLN A 126 1.64 5.91 -3.43
CA GLN A 126 0.51 5.10 -3.91
C GLN A 126 -0.70 5.20 -2.99
N SER A 127 -0.51 5.23 -1.66
CA SER A 127 -1.62 5.36 -0.71
C SER A 127 -2.26 6.75 -0.78
N MET A 128 -1.46 7.81 -0.95
CA MET A 128 -1.96 9.17 -1.17
C MET A 128 -2.73 9.27 -2.49
N LEU A 129 -2.22 8.68 -3.58
CA LEU A 129 -2.91 8.64 -4.87
C LEU A 129 -4.17 7.78 -4.85
N SER A 130 -4.29 6.84 -3.91
CA SER A 130 -5.48 6.01 -3.72
C SER A 130 -6.60 6.75 -2.97
N ILE A 131 -6.34 7.96 -2.46
CA ILE A 131 -7.35 8.82 -1.84
C ILE A 131 -7.86 9.79 -2.91
N GLY A 132 -9.19 9.93 -3.02
CA GLY A 132 -9.78 10.89 -3.94
C GLY A 132 -9.39 12.33 -3.61
N GLN A 133 -9.12 13.14 -4.64
CA GLN A 133 -8.72 14.54 -4.48
C GLN A 133 -9.94 15.46 -4.46
N LEU A 134 -10.09 16.27 -3.42
CA LEU A 134 -11.11 17.33 -3.38
C LEU A 134 -10.68 18.46 -4.33
N VAL A 135 -11.45 18.69 -5.40
CA VAL A 135 -11.12 19.67 -6.45
C VAL A 135 -12.01 20.91 -6.45
N ASP A 136 -13.20 20.82 -5.85
CA ASP A 136 -14.09 21.97 -5.66
C ASP A 136 -14.95 21.77 -4.42
N MET A 137 -15.26 22.88 -3.75
CA MET A 137 -16.14 22.92 -2.59
C MET A 137 -17.06 24.12 -2.73
N GLN A 138 -18.35 23.85 -2.91
CA GLN A 138 -19.40 24.86 -2.96
C GLN A 138 -20.23 24.77 -1.70
N TRP A 139 -20.75 25.91 -1.24
CA TRP A 139 -21.63 25.96 -0.07
C TRP A 139 -22.75 26.95 -0.28
N LYS A 140 -23.88 26.72 0.41
CA LYS A 140 -25.03 27.63 0.46
C LYS A 140 -25.58 27.69 1.88
N LEU A 141 -26.03 28.86 2.29
CA LEU A 141 -26.82 29.06 3.50
C LEU A 141 -28.31 29.04 3.12
N GLY A 142 -29.07 28.17 3.76
CA GLY A 142 -30.51 28.01 3.57
C GLY A 142 -31.29 28.11 4.87
N MET A 143 -32.61 28.17 4.74
CA MET A 143 -33.54 28.11 5.87
C MET A 143 -34.62 27.09 5.54
N ALA A 144 -34.78 26.11 6.42
CA ALA A 144 -35.83 25.12 6.29
C ALA A 144 -37.09 25.65 6.98
N VAL A 145 -38.13 25.95 6.21
CA VAL A 145 -39.37 26.55 6.71
C VAL A 145 -40.31 25.48 7.28
N SER A 146 -40.42 24.34 6.60
CA SER A 146 -41.27 23.22 7.00
C SER A 146 -40.76 21.88 6.46
N SER A 147 -41.20 20.79 7.07
CA SER A 147 -41.07 19.41 6.61
C SER A 147 -42.42 18.68 6.67
N ASP A 148 -42.47 17.48 6.12
CA ASP A 148 -43.57 16.52 6.25
C ASP A 148 -43.97 16.23 7.71
N THR A 149 -43.00 16.32 8.62
CA THR A 149 -43.12 16.04 10.05
C THR A 149 -43.19 17.30 10.92
N CYS A 150 -42.84 18.47 10.41
CA CYS A 150 -42.80 19.73 11.17
C CYS A 150 -43.19 20.94 10.30
N ARG A 151 -44.38 21.48 10.52
CA ARG A 151 -44.89 22.64 9.74
C ARG A 151 -44.17 23.97 10.02
N SER A 152 -43.42 24.09 11.11
CA SER A 152 -42.74 25.32 11.52
C SER A 152 -41.34 25.01 12.01
N LEU A 153 -40.47 24.58 11.09
CA LEU A 153 -39.09 24.25 11.41
C LEU A 153 -38.26 25.53 11.60
N ASN A 154 -38.40 26.49 10.67
CA ASN A 154 -37.72 27.79 10.65
C ASN A 154 -36.24 27.73 11.08
N SER A 155 -35.53 26.71 10.62
CA SER A 155 -34.18 26.40 11.07
C SER A 155 -33.16 26.68 9.96
N PRO A 156 -32.17 27.55 10.19
CA PRO A 156 -31.10 27.78 9.23
C PRO A 156 -30.15 26.59 9.14
N TYR A 157 -29.68 26.31 7.95
CA TYR A 157 -28.73 25.22 7.67
C TYR A 157 -27.75 25.62 6.59
N VAL A 158 -26.60 24.96 6.56
CA VAL A 158 -25.63 25.09 5.48
C VAL A 158 -25.61 23.79 4.68
N SER A 159 -25.74 23.86 3.36
CA SER A 159 -25.45 22.71 2.49
C SER A 159 -24.08 22.88 1.86
N LEU A 160 -23.28 21.82 1.87
CA LEU A 160 -22.03 21.72 1.14
C LEU A 160 -22.20 20.77 -0.04
N LEU A 161 -21.52 21.08 -1.14
CA LEU A 161 -21.32 20.21 -2.30
C LEU A 161 -19.81 20.08 -2.53
N LEU A 162 -19.30 18.86 -2.40
CA LEU A 162 -17.90 18.51 -2.61
C LEU A 162 -17.77 17.82 -3.97
N LYS A 163 -16.80 18.27 -4.77
CA LYS A 163 -16.41 17.62 -6.02
C LYS A 163 -15.07 16.93 -5.81
N ILE A 164 -15.05 15.61 -6.00
CA ILE A 164 -13.91 14.75 -5.73
C ILE A 164 -13.50 14.05 -7.03
N VAL A 165 -12.21 14.05 -7.35
CA VAL A 165 -11.65 13.19 -8.39
C VAL A 165 -11.18 11.91 -7.72
N GLU A 166 -11.83 10.79 -8.04
CA GLU A 166 -11.43 9.47 -7.55
C GLU A 166 -10.13 9.02 -8.24
N PRO A 167 -9.37 8.08 -7.65
CA PRO A 167 -8.14 7.54 -8.26
C PRO A 167 -8.35 6.92 -9.64
N SER A 168 -9.59 6.51 -9.95
CA SER A 168 -10.01 6.03 -11.28
C SER A 168 -10.04 7.14 -12.36
N GLY A 169 -9.91 8.41 -11.96
CA GLY A 169 -10.14 9.58 -12.81
C GLY A 169 -11.62 9.99 -12.88
N GLN A 170 -12.53 9.23 -12.27
CA GLN A 170 -13.95 9.58 -12.21
C GLN A 170 -14.18 10.78 -11.30
N ILE A 171 -15.04 11.70 -11.74
CA ILE A 171 -15.50 12.81 -10.91
C ILE A 171 -16.76 12.37 -10.15
N CYS A 172 -16.72 12.49 -8.83
CA CYS A 172 -17.80 12.18 -7.91
C CYS A 172 -18.25 13.46 -7.19
N GLN A 173 -19.54 13.60 -6.95
CA GLN A 173 -20.11 14.70 -6.17
C GLN A 173 -20.78 14.17 -4.92
N ARG A 174 -20.49 14.79 -3.77
CA ARG A 174 -21.08 14.45 -2.48
C ARG A 174 -21.66 15.71 -1.85
N ALA A 175 -22.93 15.66 -1.44
CA ALA A 175 -23.60 16.75 -0.77
C ALA A 175 -24.09 16.33 0.61
N PHE A 176 -24.05 17.26 1.55
CA PHE A 176 -24.61 17.08 2.89
C PHE A 176 -25.01 18.42 3.50
N GLU A 177 -25.87 18.37 4.51
CA GLU A 177 -26.38 19.53 5.22
C GLU A 177 -25.98 19.50 6.69
N MET A 178 -25.76 20.69 7.26
CA MET A 178 -25.39 20.86 8.66
C MET A 178 -26.17 22.00 9.28
N THR A 179 -26.46 21.88 10.56
CA THR A 179 -26.90 23.02 11.37
C THR A 179 -25.79 24.07 11.48
N ILE A 180 -26.14 25.30 11.83
CA ILE A 180 -25.17 26.39 12.00
C ILE A 180 -24.04 26.04 13.00
N PRO A 181 -24.32 25.47 14.20
CA PRO A 181 -23.27 25.08 15.13
C PRO A 181 -22.35 23.99 14.56
N GLN A 182 -22.89 23.00 13.84
CA GLN A 182 -22.08 21.96 13.18
C GLN A 182 -21.17 22.57 12.12
N PHE A 183 -21.68 23.51 11.31
CA PHE A 183 -20.87 24.22 10.32
C PHE A 183 -19.76 25.05 10.97
N GLN A 184 -20.02 25.74 12.08
CA GLN A 184 -18.99 26.50 12.81
C GLN A 184 -17.86 25.59 13.31
N ASN A 185 -18.20 24.40 13.83
CA ASN A 185 -17.21 23.42 14.23
C ASN A 185 -16.42 22.87 13.03
N PHE A 186 -17.11 22.53 11.94
CA PHE A 186 -16.49 22.09 10.69
C PHE A 186 -15.52 23.14 10.14
N HIS A 187 -15.93 24.40 10.09
CA HIS A 187 -15.10 25.53 9.63
C HIS A 187 -13.83 25.69 10.47
N LYS A 188 -13.93 25.51 11.80
CA LYS A 188 -12.76 25.55 12.68
C LYS A 188 -11.75 24.44 12.32
N GLN A 189 -12.23 23.21 12.16
CA GLN A 189 -11.38 22.07 11.75
C GLN A 189 -10.75 22.31 10.37
N PHE A 190 -11.51 22.89 9.43
CA PHE A 190 -11.00 23.20 8.10
C PHE A 190 -9.89 24.25 8.13
N LYS A 191 -9.99 25.26 9.00
CA LYS A 191 -8.92 26.25 9.22
C LYS A 191 -7.66 25.63 9.82
N GLU A 192 -7.82 24.74 10.80
CA GLU A 192 -6.69 24.02 11.39
C GLU A 192 -5.97 23.16 10.35
N MET A 193 -6.73 22.45 9.50
CA MET A 193 -6.19 21.68 8.38
C MET A 193 -5.46 22.56 7.36
N ALA A 194 -6.04 23.70 6.98
CA ALA A 194 -5.41 24.64 6.03
C ALA A 194 -4.06 25.18 6.57
N ALA A 195 -4.00 25.52 7.86
CA ALA A 195 -2.77 26.00 8.48
C ALA A 195 -1.64 24.95 8.45
N ILE A 196 -1.97 23.65 8.61
CA ILE A 196 -0.98 22.56 8.51
C ILE A 196 -0.47 22.43 7.07
N MET A 197 -1.36 22.56 6.06
CA MET A 197 -0.99 22.47 4.66
C MET A 197 -0.09 23.62 4.18
N GLU A 198 -0.23 24.82 4.76
CA GLU A 198 0.62 25.98 4.43
C GLU A 198 2.03 25.87 5.03
N THR A 199 2.26 24.95 5.97
CA THR A 199 3.55 24.79 6.68
C THR A 199 4.49 23.75 6.08
N VAL A 200 4.18 23.22 4.88
CA VAL A 200 5.02 22.29 4.10
C VAL A 200 5.46 22.97 2.81
#